data_AF-A0A151F165-F1
#
_entry.id   AF-A0A151F165-F1
#
_cell.length_a   1.000
_cell.length_b   1.000
_cell.length_c   1.000
_cell.angle_alpha   90.00
_cell.angle_beta   90.00
_cell.angle_gamma   90.00
#
_symmetry.space_group_name_H-M   'P 1'
#
loop_
_entity.id
_entity.type
_entity.pdbx_description
1 polymer ?
#
loop_
_entity_poly.entity_id
_entity_poly.type
_entity_poly.pdbx_seq_one_letter_code
_entity_poly.pdbx_strand_id
1 'polypeptide(L)'
;MNEKNSTQKLKPIKQLETMYKEHWEHSRHCEKEMFWFTNIYVAIVTAIFYFIRNTGGSHQTDFGPILMLALYGLILSVFGFMIVIALSLGHHNYIMNIVTICYRWDVMEFYANPGKPVFLKRVFRYLYEITSALFGALLLFYVFRAWTFLAVFRGYLIWLLMLFAIIIIFAALEGLLYRRKWSKHVTERKDFVKTLRNDTGGIYRKEWDIWFKKPEYWKEITHNARARGII
;
A
#
# COMPACT_ATOMS: atom_id res chain seq x y z
N MET A 1 -22.34 8.07 44.59
CA MET A 1 -22.08 8.05 43.14
C MET A 1 -21.04 9.14 42.89
N ASN A 2 -19.76 8.79 42.81
CA ASN A 2 -18.65 9.74 42.79
C ASN A 2 -18.42 10.21 41.35
N GLU A 3 -18.84 11.44 41.04
CA GLU A 3 -18.34 12.21 39.90
C GLU A 3 -16.85 12.50 40.11
N LYS A 4 -15.99 11.52 39.80
CA LYS A 4 -14.61 11.84 39.45
C LYS A 4 -14.63 12.46 38.06
N ASN A 5 -14.89 13.77 38.03
CA ASN A 5 -14.51 14.65 36.94
C ASN A 5 -12.98 14.59 36.81
N SER A 6 -12.48 13.55 36.13
CA SER A 6 -11.15 13.60 35.54
C SER A 6 -11.21 14.58 34.38
N THR A 7 -11.18 15.87 34.69
CA THR A 7 -10.81 16.93 33.75
C THR A 7 -9.35 16.70 33.36
N GLN A 8 -9.12 15.68 32.55
CA GLN A 8 -7.90 15.54 31.78
C GLN A 8 -7.83 16.80 30.93
N LYS A 9 -6.84 17.66 31.23
CA LYS A 9 -6.59 18.89 30.47
C LYS A 9 -6.57 18.51 29.00
N LEU A 10 -7.65 18.85 28.29
CA LEU A 10 -7.72 18.75 26.84
C LEU A 10 -6.45 19.39 26.31
N LYS A 11 -5.74 18.67 25.43
CA LYS A 11 -4.58 19.26 24.75
C LYS A 11 -5.03 20.61 24.19
N PRO A 12 -4.28 21.71 24.42
CA PRO A 12 -4.66 23.01 23.91
C PRO A 12 -4.88 22.92 22.40
N ILE A 13 -5.88 23.64 21.90
CA ILE A 13 -6.33 23.60 20.49
C ILE A 13 -5.14 23.68 19.53
N LYS A 14 -4.15 24.54 19.83
CA LYS A 14 -2.91 24.69 19.05
C LYS A 14 -2.10 23.40 18.88
N GLN A 15 -2.01 22.54 19.91
CA GLN A 15 -1.27 21.28 19.79
C GLN A 15 -1.98 20.27 18.89
N LEU A 16 -3.30 20.21 18.96
CA LEU A 16 -4.10 19.35 18.08
C LEU A 16 -4.04 19.85 16.63
N GLU A 17 -3.96 21.17 16.43
CA GLU A 17 -3.74 21.80 15.12
C GLU A 17 -2.41 21.40 14.50
N THR A 18 -1.33 21.46 15.27
CA THR A 18 -0.04 20.96 14.82
C THR A 18 -0.09 19.48 14.46
N MET A 19 -0.68 18.63 15.32
CA MET A 19 -0.80 17.18 15.06
C MET A 19 -1.64 16.89 13.80
N TYR A 20 -2.73 17.62 13.61
CA TYR A 20 -3.56 17.52 12.41
C TYR A 20 -2.73 17.86 11.16
N LYS A 21 -2.03 19.00 11.18
CA LYS A 21 -1.21 19.47 10.06
C LYS A 21 -0.10 18.48 9.71
N GLU A 22 0.63 17.97 10.69
CA GLU A 22 1.70 16.99 10.50
C GLU A 22 1.18 15.70 9.86
N HIS A 23 0.06 15.16 10.37
CA HIS A 23 -0.54 13.95 9.79
C HIS A 23 -1.09 14.19 8.38
N TRP A 24 -1.66 15.37 8.11
CA TRP A 24 -2.11 15.76 6.78
C TRP A 24 -0.95 15.84 5.79
N GLU A 25 0.12 16.55 6.15
CA GLU A 25 1.32 16.68 5.34
C GLU A 25 1.96 15.33 5.06
N HIS A 26 2.07 14.47 6.06
CA HIS A 26 2.63 13.14 5.89
C HIS A 26 1.75 12.24 4.99
N SER A 27 0.43 12.30 5.14
CA SER A 27 -0.52 11.60 4.27
C SER A 27 -0.37 12.02 2.80
N ARG A 28 -0.19 13.32 2.55
CA ARG A 28 0.06 13.88 1.22
C ARG A 28 1.45 13.52 0.69
N HIS A 29 2.46 13.48 1.56
CA HIS A 29 3.81 13.05 1.21
C HIS A 29 3.81 11.60 0.72
N CYS A 30 3.13 10.67 1.40
CA CYS A 30 2.98 9.29 0.92
C CYS A 30 2.36 9.22 -0.49
N GLU A 31 1.35 10.04 -0.79
CA GLU A 31 0.73 10.09 -2.13
C GLU A 31 1.71 10.61 -3.20
N LYS A 32 2.48 11.66 -2.87
CA LYS A 32 3.49 12.23 -3.77
C LYS A 32 4.62 11.23 -4.06
N GLU A 33 5.13 10.58 -3.02
CA GLU A 33 6.18 9.54 -3.13
C GLU A 33 5.77 8.41 -4.06
N MET A 34 4.55 7.86 -3.88
CA MET A 34 4.01 6.82 -4.77
C MET A 34 3.94 7.28 -6.22
N PHE A 35 3.51 8.53 -6.46
CA PHE A 35 3.41 9.08 -7.82
C PHE A 35 4.78 9.26 -8.46
N TRP A 36 5.73 9.89 -7.75
CA TRP A 36 7.09 10.12 -8.22
C TRP A 36 7.81 8.83 -8.56
N PHE A 37 7.78 7.86 -7.64
CA PHE A 37 8.38 6.56 -7.86
C PHE A 37 7.78 5.86 -9.09
N THR A 38 6.46 5.93 -9.26
CA THR A 38 5.78 5.32 -10.41
C THR A 38 6.14 5.97 -11.73
N ASN A 39 6.31 7.29 -11.79
CA ASN A 39 6.73 7.96 -13.02
C ASN A 39 8.15 7.56 -13.45
N ILE A 40 9.08 7.51 -12.49
CA ILE A 40 10.46 7.06 -12.74
C ILE A 40 10.44 5.61 -13.24
N TYR A 41 9.68 4.75 -12.57
CA TYR A 41 9.51 3.36 -12.94
C TYR A 41 8.97 3.19 -14.36
N VAL A 42 7.91 3.92 -14.73
CA VAL A 42 7.32 3.86 -16.08
C VAL A 42 8.35 4.25 -17.14
N ALA A 43 9.15 5.30 -16.91
CA ALA A 43 10.21 5.71 -17.83
C ALA A 43 11.26 4.60 -18.03
N ILE A 44 11.69 3.94 -16.95
CA ILE A 44 12.64 2.82 -17.00
C ILE A 44 12.05 1.64 -17.78
N VAL A 45 10.80 1.25 -17.49
CA VAL A 45 10.12 0.15 -18.19
C VAL A 45 9.98 0.43 -19.68
N THR A 46 9.63 1.66 -20.06
CA THR A 46 9.58 2.07 -21.47
C THR A 46 10.95 1.96 -22.13
N ALA A 47 12.03 2.39 -21.47
CA ALA A 47 13.39 2.27 -21.98
C ALA A 47 13.80 0.80 -22.18
N ILE A 48 13.45 -0.08 -21.24
CA ILE A 48 13.69 -1.53 -21.35
C ILE A 48 12.97 -2.09 -22.58
N PHE A 49 11.68 -1.78 -22.77
CA PHE A 49 10.93 -2.27 -23.93
C PHE A 49 11.46 -1.74 -25.26
N TYR A 50 11.85 -0.46 -25.30
CA TYR A 50 12.47 0.12 -26.47
C TYR A 50 13.78 -0.60 -26.85
N PHE A 51 14.62 -0.88 -25.85
CA PHE A 51 15.87 -1.62 -26.06
C PHE A 51 15.63 -3.04 -26.56
N ILE A 52 14.70 -3.78 -25.93
CA ILE A 52 14.34 -5.15 -26.34
C ILE A 52 13.80 -5.17 -27.77
N ARG A 53 12.97 -4.20 -28.14
CA ARG A 53 12.47 -4.06 -29.52
C ARG A 53 13.62 -3.88 -30.52
N ASN A 54 14.57 -3.00 -30.21
CA ASN A 54 15.67 -2.69 -31.12
C ASN A 54 16.65 -3.86 -31.29
N THR A 55 16.89 -4.61 -30.21
CA THR A 55 17.80 -5.78 -30.23
C THR A 55 17.17 -7.04 -30.80
N GLY A 56 15.87 -7.25 -30.57
CA GLY A 56 15.12 -8.42 -31.04
C GLY A 56 14.89 -8.52 -32.56
N GLY A 57 15.14 -7.45 -33.31
CA GLY A 57 15.03 -7.43 -34.77
C GLY A 57 16.30 -7.85 -35.52
N SER A 58 17.42 -8.08 -34.83
CA SER A 58 18.69 -8.45 -35.45
C SER A 58 18.83 -9.97 -35.66
N HIS A 59 19.51 -10.38 -36.74
CA HIS A 59 19.72 -11.80 -37.08
C HIS A 59 20.54 -12.59 -36.04
N GLN A 60 21.27 -11.90 -35.16
CA GLN A 60 21.97 -12.47 -34.00
C GLN A 60 21.46 -11.79 -32.73
N THR A 61 20.33 -12.26 -32.22
CA THR A 61 19.80 -11.74 -30.96
C THR A 61 20.68 -12.19 -29.79
N ASP A 62 21.42 -11.25 -29.21
CA ASP A 62 22.13 -11.48 -27.96
C ASP A 62 21.13 -11.60 -26.79
N PHE A 63 20.86 -12.83 -26.37
CA PHE A 63 19.91 -13.11 -25.30
C PHE A 63 20.37 -12.62 -23.92
N GLY A 64 21.67 -12.48 -23.70
CA GLY A 64 22.25 -12.09 -22.40
C GLY A 64 21.75 -10.73 -21.89
N PRO A 65 21.95 -9.62 -22.64
CA PRO A 65 21.44 -8.31 -22.25
C PRO A 65 19.93 -8.26 -22.04
N ILE A 66 19.15 -8.95 -22.90
CA ILE A 66 17.69 -9.00 -22.78
C ILE A 66 17.27 -9.71 -21.49
N LEU A 67 17.89 -10.83 -21.15
CA LEU A 67 17.64 -11.55 -19.90
C LEU A 67 17.97 -10.69 -18.67
N MET A 68 19.09 -9.98 -18.69
CA MET A 68 19.48 -9.08 -17.60
C MET A 68 18.48 -7.93 -17.42
N LEU A 69 18.03 -7.32 -18.52
CA LEU A 69 17.02 -6.25 -18.47
C LEU A 69 15.66 -6.77 -18.00
N ALA A 70 15.25 -7.98 -18.42
CA ALA A 70 14.02 -8.60 -17.95
C ALA A 70 14.08 -8.91 -16.44
N LEU A 71 15.21 -9.41 -15.96
CA LEU A 71 15.44 -9.66 -14.53
C LEU A 71 15.42 -8.36 -13.73
N TYR A 72 16.11 -7.32 -14.22
CA TYR A 72 16.11 -6.00 -13.60
C TYR A 72 14.70 -5.40 -13.54
N GLY A 73 13.95 -5.48 -14.64
CA GLY A 73 12.55 -5.06 -14.72
C GLY A 73 11.67 -5.79 -13.71
N LEU A 74 11.86 -7.11 -13.54
CA LEU A 74 11.14 -7.89 -12.53
C LEU A 74 11.47 -7.43 -11.11
N ILE A 75 12.75 -7.29 -10.78
CA ILE A 75 13.21 -6.84 -9.45
C ILE A 75 12.59 -5.48 -9.12
N LEU A 76 12.69 -4.51 -10.04
CA LEU A 76 12.08 -3.20 -9.87
C LEU A 76 10.57 -3.27 -9.68
N SER A 77 9.88 -4.16 -10.40
CA SER A 77 8.43 -4.31 -10.30
C SER A 77 8.00 -4.83 -8.92
N VAL A 78 8.75 -5.80 -8.38
CA VAL A 78 8.52 -6.35 -7.02
C VAL A 78 8.80 -5.30 -5.96
N PHE A 79 9.91 -4.55 -6.07
CA PHE A 79 10.20 -3.44 -5.15
C PHE A 79 9.13 -2.35 -5.20
N GLY A 80 8.69 -1.98 -6.40
CA GLY A 80 7.63 -1.00 -6.57
C GLY A 80 6.30 -1.44 -5.95
N PHE A 81 5.96 -2.72 -6.08
CA PHE A 81 4.80 -3.31 -5.40
C PHE A 81 4.90 -3.18 -3.87
N MET A 82 6.06 -3.54 -3.30
CA MET A 82 6.32 -3.43 -1.85
C MET A 82 6.21 -1.98 -1.35
N ILE A 83 6.80 -1.03 -2.08
CA ILE A 83 6.74 0.41 -1.76
C ILE A 83 5.30 0.90 -1.77
N VAL A 84 4.51 0.56 -2.80
CA VAL A 84 3.09 0.96 -2.87
C VAL A 84 2.29 0.40 -1.69
N ILE A 85 2.55 -0.84 -1.26
CA ILE A 85 1.91 -1.41 -0.08
C ILE A 85 2.28 -0.63 1.18
N ALA A 86 3.58 -0.42 1.41
CA ALA A 86 4.08 0.26 2.60
C ALA A 86 3.52 1.70 2.70
N LEU A 87 3.62 2.48 1.62
CA LEU A 87 3.11 3.85 1.56
C LEU A 87 1.58 3.91 1.64
N SER A 88 0.88 2.91 1.07
CA SER A 88 -0.56 2.80 1.23
C SER A 88 -0.94 2.58 2.70
N LEU A 89 -0.23 1.71 3.42
CA LEU A 89 -0.50 1.44 4.83
C LEU A 89 -0.25 2.69 5.69
N GLY A 90 0.90 3.34 5.47
CA GLY A 90 1.26 4.60 6.13
C GLY A 90 0.16 5.64 5.94
N HIS A 91 -0.22 5.92 4.69
CA HIS A 91 -1.29 6.87 4.41
C HIS A 91 -2.61 6.52 5.14
N HIS A 92 -3.03 5.25 5.16
CA HIS A 92 -4.27 4.89 5.87
C HIS A 92 -4.17 5.11 7.39
N ASN A 93 -2.98 4.96 8.00
CA ASN A 93 -2.75 5.32 9.40
C ASN A 93 -2.95 6.81 9.62
N TYR A 94 -2.31 7.64 8.80
CA TYR A 94 -2.40 9.09 8.93
C TYR A 94 -3.82 9.60 8.73
N ILE A 95 -4.55 9.09 7.73
CA ILE A 95 -5.96 9.44 7.52
C ILE A 95 -6.84 9.06 8.73
N MET A 96 -6.62 7.89 9.34
CA MET A 96 -7.36 7.55 10.56
C MET A 96 -7.07 8.53 11.70
N ASN A 97 -5.81 8.87 11.93
CA ASN A 97 -5.45 9.82 12.99
C ASN A 97 -6.08 11.19 12.73
N ILE A 98 -6.08 11.66 11.48
CA ILE A 98 -6.76 12.88 11.06
C ILE A 98 -8.25 12.82 11.40
N VAL A 99 -8.95 11.74 11.03
CA VAL A 99 -10.37 11.57 11.33
C VAL A 99 -10.61 11.55 12.84
N THR A 100 -9.78 10.85 13.61
CA THR A 100 -9.87 10.81 15.07
C THR A 100 -9.70 12.22 15.68
N ILE A 101 -8.78 13.04 15.16
CA ILE A 101 -8.60 14.43 15.61
C ILE A 101 -9.82 15.29 15.24
N CYS A 102 -10.33 15.22 14.00
CA CYS A 102 -11.55 15.93 13.59
C CYS A 102 -12.76 15.55 14.45
N TYR A 103 -12.89 14.26 14.77
CA TYR A 103 -13.94 13.73 15.64
C TYR A 103 -13.81 14.26 17.06
N ARG A 104 -12.58 14.37 17.60
CA ARG A 104 -12.33 14.98 18.91
C ARG A 104 -12.75 16.45 18.96
N TRP A 105 -12.52 17.19 17.87
CA TRP A 105 -12.85 18.61 17.76
C TRP A 105 -14.29 18.93 17.41
N ASP A 106 -15.12 17.92 17.16
CA ASP A 106 -16.50 18.13 16.70
C ASP A 106 -16.62 18.87 15.35
N VAL A 107 -15.66 18.64 14.44
CA VAL A 107 -15.62 19.26 13.11
C VAL A 107 -15.75 18.23 11.99
N MET A 108 -16.41 17.10 12.27
CA MET A 108 -16.53 15.98 11.34
C MET A 108 -17.32 16.32 10.07
N GLU A 109 -18.23 17.28 10.15
CA GLU A 109 -19.00 17.79 9.00
C GLU A 109 -18.09 18.40 7.92
N PHE A 110 -17.03 19.11 8.33
CA PHE A 110 -16.06 19.72 7.41
C PHE A 110 -15.12 18.67 6.78
N TYR A 111 -14.97 17.51 7.42
CA TYR A 111 -14.22 16.37 6.90
C TYR A 111 -15.15 15.34 6.21
N ALA A 112 -16.19 15.83 5.54
CA ALA A 112 -16.89 15.05 4.54
C ALA A 112 -15.90 14.77 3.39
N ASN A 113 -15.54 13.50 3.20
CA ASN A 113 -14.69 13.09 2.08
C ASN A 113 -15.63 12.87 0.88
N PRO A 114 -15.80 13.83 -0.05
CA PRO A 114 -16.51 13.56 -1.28
C PRO A 114 -15.82 12.37 -1.92
N GLY A 115 -16.58 11.32 -2.23
CA GLY A 115 -16.01 10.07 -2.73
C GLY A 115 -15.03 10.37 -3.85
N LYS A 116 -13.74 10.01 -3.67
CA LYS A 116 -12.76 10.20 -4.75
C LYS A 116 -13.18 9.30 -5.92
N PRO A 117 -13.34 9.83 -7.13
CA PRO A 117 -13.76 9.03 -8.29
C PRO A 117 -12.70 7.99 -8.67
N VAL A 118 -11.44 8.25 -8.35
CA VAL A 118 -10.31 7.36 -8.67
C VAL A 118 -9.45 7.11 -7.43
N PHE A 119 -9.22 5.82 -7.14
CA PHE A 119 -8.31 5.38 -6.09
C PHE A 119 -6.93 5.09 -6.68
N LEU A 120 -6.09 6.12 -6.83
CA LEU A 120 -4.74 6.03 -7.42
C LEU A 120 -3.88 4.88 -6.86
N LYS A 121 -3.96 4.61 -5.56
CA LYS A 121 -3.24 3.50 -4.92
C LYS A 121 -3.58 2.13 -5.53
N ARG A 122 -4.85 1.94 -5.90
CA ARG A 122 -5.31 0.70 -6.55
C ARG A 122 -4.74 0.61 -7.96
N VAL A 123 -4.70 1.73 -8.69
CA VAL A 123 -4.11 1.80 -10.03
C VAL A 123 -2.62 1.45 -9.98
N PHE A 124 -1.84 2.08 -9.10
CA PHE A 124 -0.42 1.78 -8.96
C PHE A 124 -0.17 0.33 -8.55
N ARG A 125 -0.96 -0.19 -7.60
CA ARG A 125 -0.88 -1.60 -7.22
C ARG A 125 -1.05 -2.52 -8.43
N TYR A 126 -2.10 -2.33 -9.23
CA TYR A 126 -2.33 -3.15 -10.41
C TYR A 126 -1.23 -2.99 -11.46
N LEU A 127 -0.71 -1.77 -11.64
CA LEU A 127 0.43 -1.55 -12.51
C LEU A 127 1.61 -2.45 -12.14
N TYR A 128 2.05 -2.44 -10.87
CA TYR A 128 3.17 -3.27 -10.41
C TYR A 128 2.86 -4.78 -10.43
N GLU A 129 1.62 -5.20 -10.14
CA GLU A 129 1.22 -6.60 -10.25
C GLU A 129 1.32 -7.08 -11.72
N ILE A 130 0.78 -6.31 -12.66
CA ILE A 130 0.77 -6.62 -14.09
C ILE A 130 2.20 -6.62 -14.65
N THR A 131 3.00 -5.61 -14.34
CA THR A 131 4.37 -5.52 -14.85
C THR A 131 5.27 -6.59 -14.25
N SER A 132 5.10 -6.97 -12.98
CA SER A 132 5.80 -8.12 -12.39
C SER A 132 5.47 -9.41 -13.15
N ALA A 133 4.19 -9.65 -13.44
CA ALA A 133 3.77 -10.82 -14.21
C ALA A 133 4.35 -10.80 -15.64
N LEU A 134 4.34 -9.62 -16.28
CA LEU A 134 4.88 -9.42 -17.62
C LEU A 134 6.40 -9.69 -17.68
N PHE A 135 7.18 -9.11 -16.79
CA PHE A 135 8.63 -9.35 -16.74
C PHE A 135 8.97 -10.78 -16.34
N GLY A 136 8.17 -11.40 -15.45
CA GLY A 136 8.29 -12.82 -15.14
C GLY A 136 8.06 -13.70 -16.37
N ALA A 137 7.01 -13.44 -17.14
CA ALA A 137 6.70 -14.17 -18.37
C ALA A 137 7.78 -13.94 -19.44
N LEU A 138 8.27 -12.72 -19.60
CA LEU A 138 9.37 -12.40 -20.52
C LEU A 138 10.65 -13.13 -20.14
N LEU A 139 11.01 -13.15 -18.86
CA LEU A 139 12.20 -13.86 -18.40
C LEU A 139 12.08 -15.35 -18.71
N LEU A 140 10.94 -15.97 -18.38
CA LEU A 140 10.69 -17.38 -18.68
C LEU A 140 10.77 -17.68 -20.18
N PHE A 141 10.18 -16.83 -21.01
CA PHE A 141 10.22 -16.96 -22.46
C PHE A 141 11.65 -16.93 -23.01
N TYR A 142 12.46 -15.96 -22.58
CA TYR A 142 13.83 -15.84 -23.06
C TYR A 142 14.75 -16.92 -22.49
N VAL A 143 14.55 -17.37 -21.24
CA VAL A 143 15.27 -18.51 -20.67
C VAL A 143 14.96 -19.79 -21.45
N PHE A 144 13.69 -20.01 -21.79
CA PHE A 144 13.27 -21.16 -22.60
C PHE A 144 13.91 -21.13 -24.00
N ARG A 145 13.95 -19.97 -24.67
CA ARG A 145 14.61 -19.84 -25.98
C ARG A 145 16.12 -20.03 -25.90
N ALA A 146 16.75 -19.53 -24.84
CA ALA A 146 18.19 -19.67 -24.64
C ALA A 146 18.59 -21.06 -24.11
N TRP A 147 17.63 -21.96 -23.84
CA TRP A 147 17.86 -23.28 -23.22
C TRP A 147 18.89 -24.14 -23.97
N THR A 148 18.87 -24.11 -25.31
CA THR A 148 19.83 -24.86 -26.15
C THR A 148 21.23 -24.26 -26.11
N PHE A 149 21.36 -22.94 -25.97
CA PHE A 149 22.63 -22.21 -25.89
C PHE A 149 23.24 -22.24 -24.48
N LEU A 150 22.40 -22.32 -23.44
CA LEU A 150 22.76 -22.32 -22.02
C LEU A 150 23.22 -23.69 -21.50
N ALA A 151 23.35 -24.70 -22.36
CA ALA A 151 23.85 -26.03 -21.97
C ALA A 151 25.22 -25.96 -21.25
N VAL A 152 26.06 -24.98 -21.62
CA VAL A 152 27.37 -24.70 -21.01
C VAL A 152 27.24 -24.14 -19.58
N PHE A 153 26.13 -23.45 -19.26
CA PHE A 153 25.88 -22.82 -17.96
C PHE A 153 24.87 -23.60 -17.11
N ARG A 154 24.63 -24.89 -17.40
CA ARG A 154 23.65 -25.74 -16.69
C ARG A 154 23.73 -25.64 -15.16
N GLY A 155 24.94 -25.53 -14.60
CA GLY A 155 25.15 -25.38 -13.16
C GLY A 155 24.59 -24.07 -12.59
N TYR A 156 24.84 -22.94 -13.24
CA TYR A 156 24.36 -21.63 -12.79
C TYR A 156 22.87 -21.39 -13.10
N LEU A 157 22.36 -22.02 -14.17
CA LEU A 157 20.96 -21.92 -14.56
C LEU A 157 20.01 -22.43 -13.47
N ILE A 158 20.37 -23.53 -12.82
CA ILE A 158 19.59 -24.10 -11.72
C ILE A 158 19.53 -23.13 -10.55
N TRP A 159 20.65 -22.50 -10.19
CA TRP A 159 20.68 -21.49 -9.13
C TRP A 159 19.83 -20.26 -9.47
N LEU A 160 19.86 -19.81 -10.72
CA LEU A 160 19.10 -18.65 -11.19
C LEU A 160 17.60 -18.96 -11.21
N LEU A 161 17.20 -20.15 -11.66
CA LEU A 161 15.81 -20.63 -11.62
C LEU A 161 15.32 -20.83 -10.18
N MET A 162 16.16 -21.34 -9.27
CA MET A 162 15.81 -21.45 -7.85
C MET A 162 15.61 -20.07 -7.22
N LEU A 163 16.52 -19.12 -7.47
CA LEU A 163 16.40 -17.76 -6.95
C LEU A 163 15.14 -17.07 -7.49
N PHE A 164 14.83 -17.26 -8.78
CA PHE A 164 13.60 -16.78 -9.40
C PHE A 164 12.35 -17.41 -8.80
N ALA A 165 12.35 -18.74 -8.61
CA ALA A 165 11.25 -19.44 -7.96
C ALA A 165 11.04 -18.96 -6.52
N ILE A 166 12.12 -18.72 -5.77
CA ILE A 166 12.05 -18.16 -4.42
C ILE A 166 11.44 -16.75 -4.44
N ILE A 167 11.86 -15.88 -5.36
CA ILE A 167 11.30 -14.53 -5.49
C ILE A 167 9.81 -14.59 -5.85
N ILE A 168 9.42 -15.44 -6.79
CA ILE A 168 8.01 -15.62 -7.17
C ILE A 168 7.19 -16.18 -6.02
N ILE A 169 7.68 -17.22 -5.34
CA ILE A 169 6.99 -17.85 -4.21
C ILE A 169 6.87 -16.83 -3.07
N PHE A 170 7.92 -16.07 -2.78
CA PHE A 170 7.91 -15.02 -1.78
C PHE A 170 6.91 -13.92 -2.15
N ALA A 171 6.96 -13.39 -3.38
CA ALA A 171 6.02 -12.38 -3.86
C ALA A 171 4.57 -12.89 -3.91
N ALA A 172 4.35 -14.17 -4.23
CA ALA A 172 3.04 -14.79 -4.26
C ALA A 172 2.51 -15.04 -2.85
N LEU A 173 3.32 -15.59 -1.94
CA LEU A 173 2.94 -15.83 -0.55
C LEU A 173 2.72 -14.52 0.19
N GLU A 174 3.66 -13.58 0.10
CA GLU A 174 3.48 -12.24 0.64
C GLU A 174 2.28 -11.58 -0.03
N GLY A 175 2.18 -11.56 -1.36
CA GLY A 175 1.05 -10.97 -2.05
C GLY A 175 -0.31 -11.51 -1.61
N LEU A 176 -0.43 -12.82 -1.37
CA LEU A 176 -1.67 -13.48 -0.99
C LEU A 176 -1.99 -13.30 0.50
N LEU A 177 -0.98 -13.42 1.37
CA LEU A 177 -1.09 -13.15 2.81
C LEU A 177 -1.38 -11.67 3.09
N TYR A 178 -0.63 -10.78 2.45
CA TYR A 178 -0.88 -9.34 2.51
C TYR A 178 -2.24 -9.02 1.92
N ARG A 179 -2.68 -9.61 0.81
CA ARG A 179 -4.01 -9.31 0.25
C ARG A 179 -5.13 -9.63 1.24
N ARG A 180 -5.07 -10.79 1.90
CA ARG A 180 -6.07 -11.17 2.93
C ARG A 180 -6.01 -10.22 4.13
N LYS A 181 -4.82 -10.01 4.70
CA LYS A 181 -4.62 -9.14 5.87
C LYS A 181 -5.01 -7.69 5.57
N TRP A 182 -4.64 -7.20 4.39
CA TRP A 182 -4.95 -5.87 3.87
C TRP A 182 -6.43 -5.66 3.68
N SER A 183 -7.14 -6.61 3.06
CA SER A 183 -8.59 -6.49 2.88
C SER A 183 -9.29 -6.35 4.22
N LYS A 184 -8.91 -7.18 5.20
CA LYS A 184 -9.44 -7.07 6.58
C LYS A 184 -9.12 -5.73 7.21
N HIS A 185 -7.85 -5.28 7.13
CA HIS A 185 -7.44 -3.98 7.69
C HIS A 185 -8.16 -2.81 7.04
N VAL A 186 -8.30 -2.79 5.72
CA VAL A 186 -9.00 -1.71 5.01
C VAL A 186 -10.47 -1.67 5.41
N THR A 187 -11.13 -2.83 5.52
CA THR A 187 -12.53 -2.90 5.95
C THR A 187 -12.70 -2.41 7.38
N GLU A 188 -11.90 -2.92 8.34
CA GLU A 188 -11.97 -2.49 9.75
C GLU A 188 -11.79 -0.98 9.90
N ARG A 189 -10.90 -0.37 9.12
CA ARG A 189 -10.65 1.07 9.17
C ARG A 189 -11.75 1.90 8.53
N LYS A 190 -12.30 1.43 7.42
CA LYS A 190 -13.48 2.06 6.80
C LYS A 190 -14.65 2.05 7.76
N ASP A 191 -14.88 0.92 8.41
CA ASP A 191 -15.96 0.76 9.39
C ASP A 191 -15.74 1.65 10.61
N PHE A 192 -14.50 1.79 11.08
CA PHE A 192 -14.15 2.74 12.13
C PHE A 192 -14.44 4.19 11.73
N VAL A 193 -13.99 4.63 10.54
CA VAL A 193 -14.27 5.99 10.04
C VAL A 193 -15.78 6.21 9.87
N LYS A 194 -16.51 5.21 9.36
CA LYS A 194 -17.98 5.25 9.24
C LYS A 194 -18.63 5.36 10.62
N THR A 195 -18.14 4.61 11.60
CA THR A 195 -18.61 4.66 13.00
C THR A 195 -18.48 6.06 13.58
N LEU A 196 -17.30 6.68 13.47
CA LEU A 196 -17.08 8.04 13.99
C LEU A 196 -17.94 9.10 13.28
N ARG A 197 -18.23 8.90 11.99
CA ARG A 197 -19.13 9.79 11.23
C ARG A 197 -20.59 9.65 11.64
N ASN A 198 -21.02 8.44 11.96
CA ASN A 198 -22.40 8.15 12.32
C ASN A 198 -22.71 8.37 13.80
N ASP A 199 -21.69 8.61 14.64
CA ASP A 199 -21.87 8.90 16.07
C ASP A 199 -22.29 10.36 16.31
N THR A 200 -23.50 10.71 15.88
CA THR A 200 -24.11 12.04 16.04
C THR A 200 -24.31 12.43 17.51
N GLY A 201 -24.50 11.45 18.39
CA GLY A 201 -24.63 11.66 19.84
C GLY A 201 -23.30 11.91 20.56
N GLY A 202 -22.18 11.75 19.87
CA GLY A 202 -20.83 11.89 20.41
C GLY A 202 -20.56 10.94 21.58
N ILE A 203 -21.10 9.72 21.55
CA ILE A 203 -20.99 8.75 22.64
C ILE A 203 -19.52 8.44 22.91
N TYR A 204 -18.75 8.10 21.86
CA TYR A 204 -17.35 7.76 22.01
C TYR A 204 -16.49 8.98 22.39
N ARG A 205 -16.92 10.19 21.99
CA ARG A 205 -16.24 11.45 22.33
C ARG A 205 -16.40 11.83 23.79
N LYS A 206 -17.60 11.62 24.36
CA LYS A 206 -17.90 11.87 25.78
C LYS A 206 -17.07 10.97 26.69
N GLU A 207 -16.88 9.72 26.29
CA GLU A 207 -16.11 8.71 27.03
C GLU A 207 -14.70 8.50 26.45
N TRP A 208 -14.04 9.57 26.02
CA TRP A 208 -12.78 9.49 25.27
C TRP A 208 -11.69 8.65 25.94
N ASP A 209 -11.50 8.83 27.25
CA ASP A 209 -10.44 8.17 28.01
C ASP A 209 -10.71 6.68 28.26
N ILE A 210 -11.93 6.23 27.99
CA ILE A 210 -12.30 4.81 27.99
C ILE A 210 -12.01 4.23 26.61
N TRP A 211 -12.57 4.85 25.57
CA TRP A 211 -12.56 4.28 24.22
C TRP A 211 -11.20 4.40 23.52
N PHE A 212 -10.48 5.52 23.67
CA PHE A 212 -9.26 5.82 22.90
C PHE A 212 -7.95 5.51 23.65
N LYS A 213 -8.02 4.87 24.82
CA LYS A 213 -6.83 4.60 25.66
C LYS A 213 -5.99 3.42 25.17
N LYS A 214 -6.60 2.44 24.52
CA LYS A 214 -5.92 1.20 24.13
C LYS A 214 -5.28 1.32 22.74
N PRO A 215 -4.16 0.60 22.47
CA PRO A 215 -3.50 0.62 21.16
C PRO A 215 -4.38 0.20 19.99
N GLU A 216 -5.42 -0.62 20.22
CA GLU A 216 -6.33 -1.10 19.17
C GLU A 216 -7.76 -0.56 19.33
N TYR A 217 -7.90 0.67 19.86
CA TYR A 217 -9.19 1.31 20.16
C TYR A 217 -10.19 1.23 19.00
N TRP A 218 -9.73 1.35 17.76
CA TRP A 218 -10.59 1.34 16.58
C TRP A 218 -11.37 0.02 16.45
N LYS A 219 -10.79 -1.12 16.86
CA LYS A 219 -11.47 -2.42 16.80
C LYS A 219 -12.59 -2.50 17.83
N GLU A 220 -12.34 -2.04 19.05
CA GLU A 220 -13.33 -2.04 20.14
C GLU A 220 -14.50 -1.12 19.81
N ILE A 221 -14.22 0.09 19.32
CA ILE A 221 -15.25 1.06 18.90
C ILE A 221 -16.09 0.48 17.74
N THR A 222 -15.44 -0.08 16.71
CA THR A 222 -16.15 -0.67 15.56
C THR A 222 -17.02 -1.86 15.99
N HIS A 223 -16.51 -2.72 16.88
CA HIS A 223 -17.27 -3.85 17.40
C HIS A 223 -18.49 -3.40 18.20
N ASN A 224 -18.32 -2.41 19.09
CA ASN A 224 -19.41 -1.83 19.84
C ASN A 224 -20.46 -1.16 18.94
N ALA A 225 -20.02 -0.44 17.91
CA ALA A 225 -20.91 0.22 16.96
C ALA A 225 -21.77 -0.78 16.16
N ARG A 226 -21.18 -1.92 15.74
CA ARG A 226 -21.94 -3.02 15.13
C ARG A 226 -22.97 -3.61 16.09
N ALA A 227 -22.58 -3.84 17.35
CA ALA A 227 -23.51 -4.36 18.37
C ALA A 227 -24.70 -3.40 18.63
N ARG A 228 -24.50 -2.10 18.39
CA ARG A 228 -25.54 -1.06 18.51
C ARG A 228 -26.30 -0.78 17.20
N GLY A 229 -25.97 -1.46 16.10
CA GLY A 229 -26.61 -1.25 14.79
C GLY A 229 -26.27 0.10 14.13
N ILE A 230 -25.17 0.75 14.50
CA ILE A 230 -24.73 2.04 13.93
C ILE A 230 -24.12 1.86 12.53
N ILE A 231 -23.51 0.70 12.28
CA ILE A 231 -22.83 0.36 11.01
C ILE A 231 -23.12 -1.03 10.49
#